data_AF-A0ABC8UM82-F1
#
_entry.id   AF-A0ABC8UM82-F1
#
_cell.length_a   1.000
_cell.length_b   1.000
_cell.length_c   1.000
_cell.angle_alpha   90.00
_cell.angle_beta   90.00
_cell.angle_gamma   90.00
#
_symmetry.space_group_name_H-M   'P 1'
#
loop_
_entity.id
_entity.type
_entity.pdbx_description
1 polymer ?
#
loop_
_entity_poly.entity_id
_entity_poly.type
_entity_poly.pdbx_seq_one_letter_code
_entity_poly.pdbx_strand_id
1 'polypeptide(L)'
;VLEGRSYRLQQPWVGIVNRSQADINKNVDMIIARRKEREYFATSPDYGHLASKMGSEYLAKLLSKHLETVIRSRIPSITSLINKSIDELEAEMDHLGRPIAVDAGAQLYTILELCRAFDRIFKEHLDGGRPGGDRIYGVFDNQLPAALRKLPFDRHLSIQNVRKIVSEADGYQPHLIAPEQGYRRLIEGALNYFRGPAEASVDAVHFVLKELVRKSIGECQELKRFPSLQTAIAGAANEALEKFRDESKKTTLRLVDMESSYLTVDFFRKLPQEVEKGANPAATTIDRYAEGHFRRIGSNVSSYVSMVSETLRITIPKAVVHCQVKEAKQCLLNYFYTQIGKKEGKQLVELLDEDPALMERRLECAKRLELYKSARDEIDSVAWVR
;
A
#
# COMPACT_ATOMS: atom_id res chain seq x y z
N VAL A 1 -7.14 65.42 43.40
CA VAL A 1 -6.60 64.21 42.74
C VAL A 1 -7.28 62.92 43.20
N LEU A 2 -7.27 62.56 44.50
CA LEU A 2 -7.83 61.29 45.00
C LEU A 2 -9.32 61.05 44.66
N GLU A 3 -10.12 62.11 44.57
CA GLU A 3 -11.52 62.04 44.15
C GLU A 3 -11.71 61.91 42.62
N GLY A 4 -10.63 61.80 41.84
CA GLY A 4 -10.68 61.73 40.37
C GLY A 4 -11.09 63.03 39.68
N ARG A 5 -11.30 64.14 40.41
CA ARG A 5 -11.72 65.44 39.83
C ARG A 5 -10.65 66.10 38.96
N SER A 6 -9.37 65.90 39.30
CA SER A 6 -8.23 66.49 38.56
C SER A 6 -7.80 65.64 37.36
N TYR A 7 -7.82 64.31 37.51
CA TYR A 7 -7.50 63.35 36.44
C TYR A 7 -8.29 62.06 36.69
N ARG A 8 -9.13 61.68 35.72
CA ARG A 8 -9.98 60.48 35.82
C ARG A 8 -9.25 59.27 35.24
N LEU A 9 -9.08 58.25 36.08
CA LEU A 9 -8.54 56.94 35.69
C LEU A 9 -9.68 55.92 35.54
N GLN A 10 -9.44 54.84 34.79
CA GLN A 10 -10.37 53.71 34.71
C GLN A 10 -10.49 52.97 36.06
N GLN A 11 -9.42 52.95 36.85
CA GLN A 11 -9.40 52.44 38.23
C GLN A 11 -9.24 53.62 39.21
N PRO A 12 -9.85 53.59 40.40
CA PRO A 12 -9.83 54.73 41.32
C PRO A 12 -8.41 54.98 41.88
N TRP A 13 -8.14 56.24 42.23
CA TRP A 13 -6.96 56.59 43.00
C TRP A 13 -7.08 56.06 44.42
N VAL A 14 -6.01 55.45 44.94
CA VAL A 14 -5.93 54.98 46.32
C VAL A 14 -4.72 55.60 47.00
N GLY A 15 -4.96 56.37 48.06
CA GLY A 15 -3.92 56.95 48.90
C GLY A 15 -3.46 55.95 49.95
N ILE A 16 -2.15 55.89 50.18
CA ILE A 16 -1.50 55.03 51.19
C ILE A 16 -0.61 55.88 52.07
N VAL A 17 -0.55 55.57 53.36
CA VAL A 17 0.40 56.16 54.30
C VAL A 17 1.41 55.11 54.72
N ASN A 18 2.65 55.31 54.33
CA ASN A 18 3.75 54.41 54.65
C ASN A 18 4.49 54.83 55.92
N ARG A 19 5.34 53.92 56.42
CA ARG A 19 6.30 54.21 57.49
C ARG A 19 7.27 55.30 57.05
N SER A 20 7.51 56.26 57.94
CA SER A 20 8.55 57.28 57.76
C SER A 20 9.95 56.70 57.98
N GLN A 21 11.01 57.44 57.61
CA GLN A 21 12.38 57.02 57.89
C GLN A 21 12.63 56.78 59.40
N ALA A 22 11.99 57.57 60.27
CA ALA A 22 12.08 57.39 61.71
C ALA A 22 11.36 56.11 62.19
N ASP A 23 10.21 55.76 61.60
CA ASP A 23 9.49 54.51 61.91
C ASP A 23 10.28 53.29 61.43
N ILE A 24 10.97 53.39 60.30
CA ILE A 24 11.85 52.34 59.77
C ILE A 24 13.05 52.14 60.71
N ASN A 25 13.73 53.23 61.10
CA ASN A 25 14.87 53.17 62.02
C ASN A 25 14.50 52.59 63.40
N LYS A 26 13.23 52.73 63.80
CA LYS A 26 12.68 52.16 65.05
C LYS A 26 12.06 50.77 64.88
N ASN A 27 12.17 50.15 63.70
CA ASN A 27 11.59 48.85 63.38
C ASN A 27 10.09 48.75 63.74
N VAL A 28 9.31 49.80 63.46
CA VAL A 28 7.88 49.80 63.74
C VAL A 28 7.19 48.67 62.96
N ASP A 29 6.46 47.84 63.70
CA ASP A 29 5.74 46.69 63.17
C ASP A 29 4.68 47.08 62.14
N MET A 30 4.45 46.21 61.14
CA MET A 30 3.51 46.46 60.04
C MET A 30 2.06 46.55 60.52
N ILE A 31 1.66 45.82 61.56
CA ILE A 31 0.33 45.89 62.16
C ILE A 31 0.12 47.28 62.77
N ILE A 32 1.14 47.79 63.46
CA ILE A 32 1.10 49.14 64.05
C ILE A 32 1.04 50.19 62.94
N ALA A 33 1.84 50.06 61.88
CA ALA A 33 1.82 50.97 60.74
C ALA A 33 0.44 51.01 60.06
N ARG A 34 -0.20 49.86 59.84
CA ARG A 34 -1.56 49.77 59.28
C ARG A 34 -2.62 50.38 60.20
N ARG A 35 -2.47 50.23 61.53
CA ARG A 35 -3.37 50.88 62.50
C ARG A 35 -3.24 52.40 62.41
N LYS A 36 -2.02 52.92 62.39
CA LYS A 36 -1.72 54.35 62.23
C LYS A 36 -2.27 54.89 60.90
N GLU A 37 -2.13 54.14 59.81
CA GLU A 37 -2.70 54.51 58.50
C GLU A 37 -4.23 54.62 58.56
N ARG A 38 -4.91 53.65 59.18
CA ARG A 38 -6.37 53.67 59.33
C ARG A 38 -6.83 54.85 60.18
N GLU A 39 -6.13 55.11 61.28
CA GLU A 39 -6.40 56.24 62.18
C GLU A 39 -6.19 57.58 61.47
N TYR A 40 -5.11 57.72 60.68
CA TYR A 40 -4.84 58.91 59.88
C TYR A 40 -6.00 59.22 58.93
N PHE A 41 -6.45 58.24 58.14
CA PHE A 41 -7.55 58.47 57.20
C PHE A 41 -8.87 58.72 57.92
N ALA A 42 -9.14 58.08 59.06
CA ALA A 42 -10.39 58.27 59.82
C ALA A 42 -10.48 59.64 60.51
N THR A 43 -9.35 60.18 60.97
CA THR A 43 -9.31 61.44 61.75
C THR A 43 -8.94 62.66 60.92
N SER A 44 -8.52 62.48 59.67
CA SER A 44 -8.14 63.58 58.78
C SER A 44 -9.36 64.43 58.37
N PRO A 45 -9.30 65.77 58.51
CA PRO A 45 -10.39 66.66 58.08
C PRO A 45 -10.60 66.67 56.56
N ASP A 46 -9.53 66.48 55.78
CA ASP A 46 -9.58 66.53 54.31
C ASP A 46 -9.88 65.16 53.66
N TYR A 47 -9.60 64.06 54.37
CA TYR A 47 -9.70 62.70 53.83
C TYR A 47 -10.67 61.78 54.58
N GLY A 48 -11.26 62.24 55.68
CA GLY A 48 -12.18 61.47 56.53
C GLY A 48 -13.34 60.84 55.77
N HIS A 49 -13.94 61.59 54.84
CA HIS A 49 -15.03 61.09 53.99
C HIS A 49 -14.60 60.02 52.97
N LEU A 50 -13.29 59.88 52.72
CA LEU A 50 -12.71 58.89 51.82
C LEU A 50 -12.08 57.70 52.56
N ALA A 51 -12.09 57.68 53.89
CA ALA A 51 -11.37 56.68 54.69
C ALA A 51 -11.69 55.22 54.33
N SER A 52 -12.93 54.94 53.89
CA SER A 52 -13.37 53.61 53.45
C SER A 52 -12.80 53.15 52.11
N LYS A 53 -12.21 54.07 51.32
CA LYS A 53 -11.64 53.84 49.97
C LYS A 53 -10.13 54.13 49.92
N MET A 54 -9.48 54.23 51.08
CA MET A 54 -8.07 54.57 51.21
C MET A 54 -7.34 53.53 52.06
N GLY A 55 -6.01 53.58 52.00
CA GLY A 55 -5.12 52.73 52.76
C GLY A 55 -4.76 51.41 52.08
N SER A 56 -3.74 50.76 52.63
CA SER A 56 -3.10 49.57 52.07
C SER A 56 -4.04 48.36 52.02
N GLU A 57 -4.93 48.22 53.02
CA GLU A 57 -5.89 47.13 53.07
C GLU A 57 -6.97 47.24 51.97
N TYR A 58 -7.45 48.46 51.72
CA TYR A 58 -8.38 48.71 50.62
C TYR A 58 -7.69 48.47 49.27
N LEU A 59 -6.45 48.94 49.09
CA LEU A 59 -5.70 48.69 47.86
C LEU A 59 -5.52 47.19 47.61
N ALA A 60 -5.13 46.42 48.63
CA ALA A 60 -4.96 44.97 48.50
C ALA A 60 -6.27 44.29 48.05
N LYS A 61 -7.40 44.62 48.68
CA LYS A 61 -8.73 44.11 48.29
C LYS A 61 -9.10 44.51 46.85
N LEU A 62 -8.82 45.76 46.47
CA LEU A 62 -9.08 46.27 45.12
C LEU A 62 -8.25 45.51 44.07
N LEU A 63 -6.95 45.35 44.29
CA LEU A 63 -6.05 44.63 43.40
C LEU A 63 -6.40 43.15 43.29
N SER A 64 -6.74 42.48 44.40
CA SER A 64 -7.19 41.09 44.40
C SER A 64 -8.48 40.92 43.59
N LYS A 65 -9.47 41.81 43.79
CA LYS A 65 -10.72 41.78 43.01
C LYS A 65 -10.48 42.05 41.52
N HIS A 66 -9.58 42.97 41.20
CA HIS A 66 -9.22 43.28 39.82
C HIS A 66 -8.54 42.08 39.15
N LEU A 67 -7.54 41.48 39.81
CA LEU A 67 -6.84 40.30 39.33
C LEU A 67 -7.81 39.12 39.13
N GLU A 68 -8.71 38.86 40.08
CA GLU A 68 -9.73 37.82 39.95
C GLU A 68 -10.64 38.06 38.73
N THR A 69 -11.07 39.30 38.51
CA THR A 69 -11.92 39.68 37.37
C THR A 69 -11.18 39.43 36.04
N VAL A 70 -9.91 39.83 35.97
CA VAL A 70 -9.07 39.62 34.77
C VAL A 70 -8.85 38.13 34.53
N ILE A 71 -8.48 37.36 35.55
CA ILE A 71 -8.31 35.90 35.45
C ILE A 71 -9.59 35.24 34.94
N ARG A 72 -10.74 35.53 35.57
CA ARG A 72 -12.05 34.97 35.19
C ARG A 72 -12.43 35.31 33.75
N SER A 73 -12.11 36.52 33.28
CA SER A 73 -12.38 36.93 31.89
C SER A 73 -11.50 36.20 30.87
N ARG A 74 -10.30 35.76 31.27
CA ARG A 74 -9.33 35.09 30.38
C ARG A 74 -9.47 33.57 30.37
N ILE A 75 -9.95 32.96 31.45
CA ILE A 75 -10.12 31.50 31.55
C ILE A 75 -10.84 30.89 30.32
N PRO A 76 -12.01 31.38 29.86
CA PRO A 76 -12.70 30.76 28.72
C PRO A 76 -11.85 30.72 27.43
N SER A 77 -11.08 31.79 27.17
CA SER A 77 -10.18 31.84 26.02
C SER A 77 -9.00 30.89 26.15
N ILE A 78 -8.48 30.71 27.37
CA ILE A 78 -7.39 29.77 27.66
C ILE A 78 -7.89 28.33 27.52
N THR A 79 -9.07 28.00 28.07
CA THR A 79 -9.71 26.68 27.93
C THR A 79 -9.94 26.33 26.46
N SER A 80 -10.45 27.28 25.66
CA SER A 80 -10.65 27.06 24.23
C SER A 80 -9.35 26.79 23.49
N LEU A 81 -8.26 27.50 23.83
CA LEU A 81 -6.95 27.27 23.25
C LEU A 81 -6.41 25.89 23.63
N ILE A 82 -6.50 25.51 24.91
CA ILE A 82 -6.06 24.20 25.40
C ILE A 82 -6.82 23.08 24.69
N ASN A 83 -8.16 23.13 24.63
CA ASN A 83 -8.94 22.10 23.97
C ASN A 83 -8.60 21.99 22.48
N LYS A 84 -8.47 23.11 21.78
CA LYS A 84 -8.04 23.11 20.38
C LYS A 84 -6.65 22.50 20.21
N SER A 85 -5.70 22.83 21.08
CA SER A 85 -4.35 22.25 21.04
C SER A 85 -4.35 20.76 21.37
N ILE A 86 -5.23 20.28 22.27
CA ILE A 86 -5.44 18.85 22.51
C ILE A 86 -5.93 18.17 21.23
N ASP A 87 -6.95 18.71 20.58
CA ASP A 87 -7.51 18.12 19.35
C ASP A 87 -6.46 18.05 18.22
N GLU A 88 -5.66 19.12 18.05
CA GLU A 88 -4.57 19.17 17.07
C GLU A 88 -3.47 18.14 17.37
N LEU A 89 -3.07 17.99 18.64
CA LEU A 89 -2.05 17.03 19.06
C LEU A 89 -2.56 15.58 19.00
N GLU A 90 -3.84 15.32 19.28
CA GLU A 90 -4.45 14.00 19.13
C GLU A 90 -4.49 13.59 17.66
N ALA A 91 -4.86 14.49 16.75
CA ALA A 91 -4.81 14.25 15.31
C ALA A 91 -3.38 14.01 14.80
N GLU A 92 -2.38 14.76 15.29
CA GLU A 92 -0.97 14.52 14.97
C GLU A 92 -0.50 13.16 15.50
N MET A 93 -0.89 12.77 16.72
CA MET A 93 -0.59 11.45 17.29
C MET A 93 -1.18 10.30 16.46
N ASP A 94 -2.42 10.45 15.99
CA ASP A 94 -3.07 9.45 15.13
C ASP A 94 -2.32 9.30 13.80
N HIS A 95 -1.80 10.40 13.25
CA HIS A 95 -0.99 10.39 12.03
C HIS A 95 0.40 9.76 12.23
N LEU A 96 1.07 10.09 13.33
CA LEU A 96 2.37 9.51 13.72
C LEU A 96 2.25 8.03 14.11
N GLY A 97 1.03 7.61 14.47
CA GLY A 97 0.68 6.25 14.88
C GLY A 97 1.11 5.91 16.31
N ARG A 98 0.62 4.78 16.81
CA ARG A 98 0.80 4.36 18.21
C ARG A 98 2.22 3.86 18.48
N PRO A 99 2.74 4.04 19.72
CA PRO A 99 4.01 3.43 20.14
C PRO A 99 3.99 1.92 19.97
N ILE A 100 5.12 1.35 19.56
CA ILE A 100 5.31 -0.10 19.50
C ILE A 100 5.43 -0.64 20.92
N ALA A 101 4.76 -1.75 21.21
CA ALA A 101 4.90 -2.43 22.48
C ALA A 101 6.30 -3.06 22.65
N VAL A 102 6.79 -3.10 23.88
CA VAL A 102 8.09 -3.71 24.21
C VAL A 102 8.03 -5.24 24.21
N ASP A 103 6.84 -5.80 24.46
CA ASP A 103 6.60 -7.24 24.45
C ASP A 103 6.73 -7.85 23.03
N ALA A 104 7.46 -8.96 22.93
CA ALA A 104 7.67 -9.66 21.67
C ALA A 104 6.36 -10.22 21.07
N GLY A 105 5.40 -10.62 21.90
CA GLY A 105 4.09 -11.07 21.44
C GLY A 105 3.29 -9.96 20.77
N ALA A 106 3.28 -8.77 21.36
CA ALA A 106 2.64 -7.58 20.82
C ALA A 106 3.35 -7.04 19.55
N GLN A 107 4.69 -7.14 19.49
CA GLN A 107 5.45 -6.84 18.26
C GLN A 107 5.07 -7.79 17.12
N LEU A 108 5.04 -9.10 17.40
CA LEU A 108 4.61 -10.10 16.43
C LEU A 108 3.18 -9.80 15.95
N TYR A 109 2.25 -9.55 16.87
CA TYR A 109 0.88 -9.20 16.52
C TYR A 109 0.81 -7.99 15.59
N THR A 110 1.55 -6.93 15.91
CA THR A 110 1.63 -5.70 15.08
C THR A 110 2.12 -6.02 13.67
N ILE A 111 3.20 -6.79 13.53
CA ILE A 111 3.73 -7.19 12.23
C ILE A 111 2.69 -7.99 11.44
N LEU A 112 2.00 -8.94 12.08
CA LEU A 112 0.97 -9.75 11.44
C LEU A 112 -0.23 -8.91 10.98
N GLU A 113 -0.64 -7.91 11.75
CA GLU A 113 -1.68 -6.95 11.34
C GLU A 113 -1.25 -6.13 10.11
N LEU A 114 -0.01 -5.62 10.10
CA LEU A 114 0.53 -4.88 8.95
C LEU A 114 0.60 -5.76 7.69
N CYS A 115 0.96 -7.05 7.84
CA CYS A 115 0.90 -8.00 6.73
C CYS A 115 -0.54 -8.22 6.21
N ARG A 116 -1.55 -8.27 7.09
CA ARG A 116 -2.96 -8.36 6.67
C ARG A 116 -3.43 -7.08 5.98
N ALA A 117 -3.02 -5.92 6.46
CA ALA A 117 -3.33 -4.64 5.83
C ALA A 117 -2.77 -4.57 4.41
N PHE A 118 -1.51 -4.96 4.23
CA PHE A 118 -0.90 -5.11 2.91
C PHE A 118 -1.67 -6.11 2.02
N ASP A 119 -1.97 -7.31 2.53
CA ASP A 119 -2.67 -8.36 1.78
C ASP A 119 -4.05 -7.91 1.30
N ARG A 120 -4.79 -7.17 2.13
CA ARG A 120 -6.08 -6.56 1.74
C ARG A 120 -5.90 -5.60 0.56
N ILE A 121 -4.95 -4.66 0.65
CA ILE A 121 -4.68 -3.67 -0.42
C ILE A 121 -4.22 -4.37 -1.70
N PHE A 122 -3.38 -5.40 -1.60
CA PHE A 122 -2.94 -6.18 -2.74
C PHE A 122 -4.10 -6.89 -3.44
N LYS A 123 -5.00 -7.51 -2.67
CA LYS A 123 -6.22 -8.16 -3.20
C LYS A 123 -7.14 -7.17 -3.91
N GLU A 124 -7.33 -5.98 -3.34
CA GLU A 124 -8.13 -4.92 -3.98
C GLU A 124 -7.54 -4.47 -5.33
N HIS A 125 -6.20 -4.37 -5.44
CA HIS A 125 -5.53 -4.07 -6.70
C HIS A 125 -5.69 -5.19 -7.74
N LEU A 126 -5.69 -6.44 -7.28
CA LEU A 126 -5.77 -7.61 -8.14
C LEU A 126 -7.19 -7.85 -8.67
N ASP A 127 -8.20 -7.66 -7.82
CA ASP A 127 -9.62 -7.92 -8.13
C ASP A 127 -10.28 -6.84 -9.01
N GLY A 128 -9.54 -5.81 -9.42
CA GLY A 128 -10.03 -4.82 -10.40
C GLY A 128 -10.72 -3.59 -9.79
N GLY A 129 -10.63 -3.36 -8.48
CA GLY A 129 -10.99 -2.06 -7.89
C GLY A 129 -10.07 -0.91 -8.36
N ARG A 130 -8.97 -1.26 -9.04
CA ARG A 130 -7.88 -0.40 -9.54
C ARG A 130 -7.26 -1.03 -10.81
N PRO A 131 -6.39 -0.32 -11.57
CA PRO A 131 -5.88 -0.76 -12.88
C PRO A 131 -5.01 -2.04 -12.91
N GLY A 132 -4.84 -2.74 -11.78
CA GLY A 132 -3.94 -3.87 -11.67
C GLY A 132 -4.42 -5.10 -12.41
N GLY A 133 -5.66 -5.53 -12.13
CA GLY A 133 -6.32 -6.64 -12.84
C GLY A 133 -6.44 -6.38 -14.34
N ASP A 134 -6.80 -5.15 -14.74
CA ASP A 134 -6.94 -4.74 -16.15
C ASP A 134 -5.68 -4.98 -16.98
N ARG A 135 -4.49 -4.77 -16.39
CA ARG A 135 -3.22 -5.03 -17.07
C ARG A 135 -3.00 -6.51 -17.36
N ILE A 136 -3.50 -7.41 -16.50
CA ILE A 136 -3.43 -8.86 -16.72
C ILE A 136 -4.33 -9.25 -17.91
N TYR A 137 -5.54 -8.71 -17.98
CA TYR A 137 -6.40 -8.88 -19.17
C TYR A 137 -5.71 -8.36 -20.43
N GLY A 138 -5.02 -7.22 -20.36
CA GLY A 138 -4.21 -6.69 -21.47
C GLY A 138 -3.14 -7.66 -21.99
N VAL A 139 -2.54 -8.49 -21.12
CA VAL A 139 -1.59 -9.53 -21.55
C VAL A 139 -2.31 -10.61 -22.36
N PHE A 140 -3.46 -11.10 -21.87
CA PHE A 140 -4.16 -12.23 -22.48
C PHE A 140 -5.01 -11.87 -23.69
N ASP A 141 -5.64 -10.70 -23.69
CA ASP A 141 -6.57 -10.29 -24.74
C ASP A 141 -5.87 -9.58 -25.91
N ASN A 142 -4.71 -8.96 -25.64
CA ASN A 142 -3.97 -8.20 -26.66
C ASN A 142 -2.58 -8.80 -26.96
N GLN A 143 -1.72 -8.96 -25.94
CA GLN A 143 -0.31 -9.32 -26.18
C GLN A 143 -0.15 -10.75 -26.69
N LEU A 144 -0.78 -11.73 -26.02
CA LEU A 144 -0.71 -13.14 -26.42
C LEU A 144 -1.28 -13.35 -27.85
N PRO A 145 -2.49 -12.89 -28.21
CA PRO A 145 -3.01 -13.03 -29.57
C PRO A 145 -2.17 -12.31 -30.63
N ALA A 146 -1.56 -11.16 -30.28
CA ALA A 146 -0.63 -10.49 -31.17
C ALA A 146 0.68 -11.29 -31.37
N ALA A 147 1.20 -11.92 -30.31
CA ALA A 147 2.39 -12.76 -30.38
C ALA A 147 2.15 -14.02 -31.22
N LEU A 148 0.99 -14.68 -31.05
CA LEU A 148 0.60 -15.86 -31.83
C LEU A 148 0.48 -15.54 -33.34
N ARG A 149 -0.09 -14.37 -33.70
CA ARG A 149 -0.20 -13.93 -35.10
C ARG A 149 1.14 -13.59 -35.76
N LYS A 150 2.18 -13.28 -34.98
CA LYS A 150 3.52 -12.92 -35.48
C LYS A 150 4.43 -14.12 -35.68
N LEU A 151 3.95 -15.34 -35.39
CA LEU A 151 4.75 -16.55 -35.56
C LEU A 151 5.08 -16.80 -37.05
N PRO A 152 6.29 -17.29 -37.37
CA PRO A 152 6.77 -17.37 -38.76
C PRO A 152 6.21 -18.59 -39.51
N PHE A 153 4.90 -18.84 -39.44
CA PHE A 153 4.26 -19.99 -40.07
C PHE A 153 4.34 -19.95 -41.59
N ASP A 154 4.30 -18.78 -42.22
CA ASP A 154 4.45 -18.64 -43.68
C ASP A 154 5.83 -19.15 -44.16
N ARG A 155 6.88 -18.89 -43.37
CA ARG A 155 8.22 -19.37 -43.66
C ARG A 155 8.34 -20.87 -43.40
N HIS A 156 7.81 -21.34 -42.27
CA HIS A 156 7.86 -22.75 -41.87
C HIS A 156 7.05 -23.66 -42.81
N LEU A 157 5.88 -23.20 -43.26
CA LEU A 157 4.97 -23.92 -44.16
C LEU A 157 5.17 -23.53 -45.64
N SER A 158 6.27 -22.84 -45.96
CA SER A 158 6.64 -22.55 -47.34
C SER A 158 6.80 -23.86 -48.14
N ILE A 159 6.43 -23.84 -49.42
CA ILE A 159 6.40 -25.05 -50.24
C ILE A 159 7.77 -25.74 -50.35
N GLN A 160 8.84 -24.94 -50.34
CA GLN A 160 10.22 -25.42 -50.35
C GLN A 160 10.57 -26.16 -49.06
N ASN A 161 10.16 -25.61 -47.91
CA ASN A 161 10.43 -26.22 -46.61
C ASN A 161 9.57 -27.46 -46.36
N VAL A 162 8.29 -27.41 -46.76
CA VAL A 162 7.38 -28.58 -46.69
C VAL A 162 7.93 -29.72 -47.54
N ARG A 163 8.33 -29.44 -48.79
CA ARG A 163 8.97 -30.45 -49.66
C ARG A 163 10.20 -31.05 -48.98
N LYS A 164 11.10 -30.21 -48.47
CA LYS A 164 12.31 -30.66 -47.79
C LYS A 164 12.00 -31.60 -46.62
N ILE A 165 11.16 -31.17 -45.67
CA ILE A 165 10.87 -31.92 -44.44
C ILE A 165 10.13 -33.23 -44.74
N VAL A 166 9.15 -33.21 -45.65
CA VAL A 166 8.37 -34.40 -46.02
C VAL A 166 9.26 -35.41 -46.75
N SER A 167 10.05 -34.96 -47.74
CA SER A 167 10.96 -35.85 -48.47
C SER A 167 12.07 -36.43 -47.59
N GLU A 168 12.58 -35.67 -46.59
CA GLU A 168 13.56 -36.15 -45.62
C GLU A 168 12.96 -37.14 -44.60
N ALA A 169 11.69 -36.98 -44.23
CA ALA A 169 11.04 -37.78 -43.20
C ALA A 169 10.47 -39.10 -43.74
N ASP A 170 9.88 -39.07 -44.92
CA ASP A 170 9.22 -40.23 -45.54
C ASP A 170 10.16 -40.98 -46.50
N GLY A 171 11.38 -40.48 -46.75
CA GLY A 171 12.36 -41.11 -47.64
C GLY A 171 11.96 -41.11 -49.12
N TYR A 172 12.83 -41.66 -49.98
CA TYR A 172 12.62 -41.72 -51.43
C TYR A 172 11.69 -42.86 -51.90
N GLN A 173 11.21 -43.69 -50.97
CA GLN A 173 10.48 -44.92 -51.31
C GLN A 173 8.96 -44.66 -51.22
N PRO A 174 8.17 -45.02 -52.23
CA PRO A 174 6.72 -44.78 -52.21
C PRO A 174 6.06 -45.64 -51.14
N HIS A 175 5.59 -45.02 -50.06
CA HIS A 175 4.86 -45.69 -48.98
C HIS A 175 3.40 -45.94 -49.40
N LEU A 176 2.88 -47.13 -49.08
CA LEU A 176 1.50 -47.58 -49.36
C LEU A 176 0.45 -46.93 -48.43
N ILE A 177 0.88 -46.23 -47.38
CA ILE A 177 0.07 -45.55 -46.37
C ILE A 177 0.51 -44.07 -46.33
N ALA A 178 -0.43 -43.14 -46.14
CA ALA A 178 -0.19 -41.69 -46.18
C ALA A 178 1.06 -41.25 -45.39
N PRO A 179 1.81 -40.22 -45.83
CA PRO A 179 3.04 -39.76 -45.18
C PRO A 179 2.78 -39.33 -43.73
N GLU A 180 3.01 -40.23 -42.78
CA GLU A 180 2.73 -39.99 -41.37
C GLU A 180 3.86 -39.20 -40.70
N GLN A 181 5.12 -39.45 -41.10
CA GLN A 181 6.29 -38.92 -40.43
C GLN A 181 6.60 -37.49 -40.85
N GLY A 182 6.47 -37.17 -42.15
CA GLY A 182 6.61 -35.80 -42.66
C GLY A 182 5.58 -34.83 -42.06
N TYR A 183 4.31 -35.24 -42.00
CA TYR A 183 3.24 -34.47 -41.35
C TYR A 183 3.54 -34.24 -39.87
N ARG A 184 3.89 -35.29 -39.13
CA ARG A 184 4.20 -35.21 -37.70
C ARG A 184 5.35 -34.24 -37.43
N ARG A 185 6.45 -34.32 -38.17
CA ARG A 185 7.59 -33.40 -38.03
C ARG A 185 7.25 -31.95 -38.36
N LEU A 186 6.45 -31.71 -39.39
CA LEU A 186 6.00 -30.36 -39.74
C LEU A 186 5.16 -29.75 -38.64
N ILE A 187 4.21 -30.52 -38.09
CA ILE A 187 3.35 -30.11 -37.00
C ILE A 187 4.17 -29.85 -35.73
N GLU A 188 4.98 -30.80 -35.29
CA GLU A 188 5.85 -30.64 -34.11
C GLU A 188 6.74 -29.39 -34.22
N GLY A 189 7.36 -29.16 -35.37
CA GLY A 189 8.15 -27.96 -35.63
C GLY A 189 7.34 -26.66 -35.57
N ALA A 190 6.08 -26.69 -36.03
CA ALA A 190 5.18 -25.55 -35.95
C ALA A 190 4.73 -25.30 -34.51
N LEU A 191 4.33 -26.34 -33.77
CA LEU A 191 3.84 -26.23 -32.41
C LEU A 191 4.94 -25.75 -31.44
N ASN A 192 6.20 -26.07 -31.70
CA ASN A 192 7.32 -25.58 -30.89
C ASN A 192 7.43 -24.04 -30.88
N TYR A 193 6.95 -23.34 -31.92
CA TYR A 193 6.93 -21.88 -31.91
C TYR A 193 5.99 -21.28 -30.86
N PHE A 194 4.99 -22.03 -30.37
CA PHE A 194 4.07 -21.54 -29.32
C PHE A 194 4.72 -21.42 -27.94
N ARG A 195 5.86 -22.09 -27.70
CA ARG A 195 6.60 -22.00 -26.43
C ARG A 195 7.00 -20.56 -26.11
N GLY A 196 7.51 -19.82 -27.10
CA GLY A 196 7.94 -18.43 -26.91
C GLY A 196 6.81 -17.51 -26.41
N PRO A 197 5.68 -17.39 -27.12
CA PRO A 197 4.51 -16.63 -26.67
C PRO A 197 3.93 -17.10 -25.32
N ALA A 198 3.95 -18.41 -25.04
CA ALA A 198 3.54 -18.97 -23.76
C ALA A 198 4.42 -18.47 -22.61
N GLU A 199 5.75 -18.57 -22.74
CA GLU A 199 6.70 -18.05 -21.74
C GLU A 199 6.60 -16.54 -21.58
N ALA A 200 6.48 -15.80 -22.68
CA ALA A 200 6.34 -14.34 -22.63
C ALA A 200 5.08 -13.90 -21.87
N SER A 201 3.98 -14.66 -21.98
CA SER A 201 2.73 -14.39 -21.26
C SER A 201 2.89 -14.63 -19.75
N VAL A 202 3.58 -15.72 -19.38
CA VAL A 202 3.94 -16.03 -17.98
C VAL A 202 4.77 -14.90 -17.39
N ASP A 203 5.79 -14.42 -18.11
CA ASP A 203 6.71 -13.38 -17.67
C ASP A 203 6.05 -12.01 -17.56
N ALA A 204 5.17 -11.67 -18.50
CA ALA A 204 4.42 -10.42 -18.48
C ALA A 204 3.49 -10.34 -17.26
N VAL A 205 2.78 -11.44 -16.93
CA VAL A 205 1.92 -11.47 -15.73
C VAL A 205 2.73 -11.40 -14.45
N HIS A 206 3.85 -12.12 -14.36
CA HIS A 206 4.76 -12.03 -13.22
C HIS A 206 5.23 -10.59 -12.97
N PHE A 207 5.64 -9.88 -14.04
CA PHE A 207 6.03 -8.49 -13.94
C PHE A 207 4.91 -7.60 -13.40
N VAL A 208 3.67 -7.80 -13.88
CA VAL A 208 2.50 -7.08 -13.36
C VAL A 208 2.32 -7.35 -11.86
N LEU A 209 2.41 -8.61 -11.41
CA LEU A 209 2.27 -8.97 -10.00
C LEU A 209 3.33 -8.30 -9.10
N LYS A 210 4.60 -8.25 -9.54
CA LYS A 210 5.68 -7.56 -8.80
C LYS A 210 5.41 -6.06 -8.68
N GLU A 211 4.92 -5.43 -9.73
CA GLU A 211 4.53 -4.01 -9.69
C GLU A 211 3.34 -3.77 -8.75
N LEU A 212 2.38 -4.70 -8.69
CA LEU A 212 1.28 -4.62 -7.73
C LEU A 212 1.74 -4.74 -6.28
N VAL A 213 2.72 -5.61 -5.99
CA VAL A 213 3.34 -5.69 -4.67
C VAL A 213 3.95 -4.34 -4.30
N ARG A 214 4.80 -3.77 -5.16
CA ARG A 214 5.44 -2.46 -4.92
C ARG A 214 4.41 -1.35 -4.65
N LYS A 215 3.36 -1.30 -5.48
CA LYS A 215 2.29 -0.31 -5.32
C LYS A 215 1.52 -0.49 -4.01
N SER A 216 1.20 -1.74 -3.66
CA SER A 216 0.47 -2.06 -2.43
C SER A 216 1.26 -1.70 -1.17
N ILE A 217 2.59 -1.88 -1.19
CA ILE A 217 3.48 -1.42 -0.11
C ILE A 217 3.42 0.11 0.02
N GLY A 218 3.55 0.84 -1.09
CA GLY A 218 3.58 2.31 -1.07
C GLY A 218 2.25 2.96 -0.63
N GLU A 219 1.12 2.30 -0.88
CA GLU A 219 -0.19 2.79 -0.49
C GLU A 219 -0.58 2.44 0.96
N CYS A 220 0.02 1.41 1.53
CA CYS A 220 -0.20 1.04 2.92
C CYS A 220 0.45 2.10 3.84
N GLN A 221 -0.35 3.06 4.31
CA GLN A 221 0.16 4.17 5.14
C GLN A 221 0.82 3.68 6.43
N GLU A 222 0.26 2.64 7.04
CA GLU A 222 0.76 2.07 8.29
C GLU A 222 2.16 1.46 8.11
N LEU A 223 2.44 0.86 6.94
CA LEU A 223 3.76 0.31 6.62
C LEU A 223 4.82 1.39 6.39
N LYS A 224 4.44 2.62 6.02
CA LYS A 224 5.40 3.71 5.75
C LYS A 224 6.35 3.99 6.91
N ARG A 225 5.88 3.73 8.14
CA ARG A 225 6.64 3.91 9.38
C ARG A 225 7.77 2.90 9.57
N PHE A 226 7.74 1.76 8.86
CA PHE A 226 8.61 0.61 9.09
C PHE A 226 9.38 0.19 7.82
N PRO A 227 10.48 0.86 7.47
CA PRO A 227 11.23 0.59 6.24
C PRO A 227 11.79 -0.83 6.17
N SER A 228 12.27 -1.40 7.28
CA SER A 228 12.79 -2.78 7.27
C SER A 228 11.66 -3.80 7.05
N LEU A 229 10.48 -3.58 7.64
CA LEU A 229 9.31 -4.42 7.36
C LEU A 229 8.87 -4.31 5.90
N GLN A 230 8.84 -3.11 5.30
CA GLN A 230 8.53 -2.96 3.88
C GLN A 230 9.48 -3.78 3.01
N THR A 231 10.79 -3.69 3.30
CA THR A 231 11.82 -4.44 2.58
C THR A 231 11.64 -5.95 2.75
N ALA A 232 11.33 -6.40 3.97
CA ALA A 232 11.08 -7.81 4.26
C ALA A 232 9.83 -8.34 3.54
N ILE A 233 8.73 -7.58 3.54
CA ILE A 233 7.51 -7.93 2.80
C ILE A 233 7.78 -7.98 1.29
N ALA A 234 8.47 -6.97 0.74
CA ALA A 234 8.84 -6.94 -0.68
C ALA A 234 9.72 -8.15 -1.05
N GLY A 235 10.73 -8.47 -0.24
CA GLY A 235 11.61 -9.61 -0.45
C GLY A 235 10.85 -10.93 -0.44
N ALA A 236 10.05 -11.16 0.60
CA ALA A 236 9.25 -12.38 0.74
C ALA A 236 8.21 -12.54 -0.38
N ALA A 237 7.56 -11.44 -0.79
CA ALA A 237 6.59 -11.45 -1.87
C ALA A 237 7.27 -11.79 -3.21
N ASN A 238 8.41 -11.17 -3.50
CA ASN A 238 9.17 -11.46 -4.71
C ASN A 238 9.62 -12.93 -4.77
N GLU A 239 10.12 -13.48 -3.66
CA GLU A 239 10.52 -14.88 -3.60
C GLU A 239 9.35 -15.83 -3.86
N ALA A 240 8.17 -15.55 -3.30
CA ALA A 240 6.97 -16.34 -3.53
C ALA A 240 6.50 -16.22 -5.00
N LEU A 241 6.48 -15.01 -5.55
CA LEU A 241 6.08 -14.78 -6.95
C LEU A 241 7.01 -15.49 -7.95
N GLU A 242 8.33 -15.55 -7.69
CA GLU A 242 9.24 -16.33 -8.56
C GLU A 242 8.90 -17.82 -8.55
N LYS A 243 8.56 -18.39 -7.39
CA LYS A 243 8.13 -19.80 -7.30
C LYS A 243 6.86 -20.05 -8.11
N PHE A 244 5.88 -19.15 -8.02
CA PHE A 244 4.63 -19.25 -8.77
C PHE A 244 4.86 -19.10 -10.27
N ARG A 245 5.74 -18.19 -10.68
CA ARG A 245 6.16 -18.01 -12.08
C ARG A 245 6.77 -19.30 -12.63
N ASP A 246 7.70 -19.92 -11.90
CA ASP A 246 8.39 -21.13 -12.36
C ASP A 246 7.41 -22.31 -12.55
N GLU A 247 6.47 -22.51 -11.62
CA GLU A 247 5.43 -23.53 -11.76
C GLU A 247 4.46 -23.22 -12.91
N SER A 248 4.11 -21.95 -13.10
CA SER A 248 3.30 -21.51 -14.23
C SER A 248 4.00 -21.71 -15.57
N LYS A 249 5.31 -21.44 -15.65
CA LYS A 249 6.13 -21.68 -16.83
C LYS A 249 6.13 -23.18 -17.19
N LYS A 250 6.42 -24.05 -16.21
CA LYS A 250 6.38 -25.51 -16.40
C LYS A 250 5.01 -25.97 -16.90
N THR A 251 3.94 -25.50 -16.28
CA THR A 251 2.57 -25.90 -16.63
C THR A 251 2.17 -25.43 -18.03
N THR A 252 2.49 -24.18 -18.37
CA THR A 252 2.13 -23.60 -19.67
C THR A 252 2.93 -24.26 -20.81
N LEU A 253 4.21 -24.57 -20.59
CA LEU A 253 5.00 -25.32 -21.57
C LEU A 253 4.51 -26.76 -21.74
N ARG A 254 4.10 -27.41 -20.65
CA ARG A 254 3.49 -28.75 -20.71
C ARG A 254 2.22 -28.76 -21.56
N LEU A 255 1.38 -27.70 -21.51
CA LEU A 255 0.23 -27.60 -22.40
C LEU A 255 0.63 -27.62 -23.87
N VAL A 256 1.68 -26.90 -24.25
CA VAL A 256 2.20 -26.92 -25.64
C VAL A 256 2.78 -28.30 -25.99
N ASP A 257 3.50 -28.92 -25.05
CA ASP A 257 4.06 -30.27 -25.23
C ASP A 257 2.97 -31.33 -25.41
N MET A 258 1.86 -31.21 -24.68
CA MET A 258 0.71 -32.12 -24.80
C MET A 258 0.08 -32.08 -26.19
N GLU A 259 -0.13 -30.88 -26.74
CA GLU A 259 -0.64 -30.70 -28.11
C GLU A 259 0.32 -31.28 -29.17
N SER A 260 1.62 -31.32 -28.88
CA SER A 260 2.64 -31.90 -29.77
C SER A 260 2.76 -33.42 -29.61
N SER A 261 2.49 -33.94 -28.41
CA SER A 261 2.67 -35.37 -28.09
C SER A 261 1.54 -36.24 -28.64
N TYR A 262 0.33 -35.70 -28.76
CA TYR A 262 -0.81 -36.45 -29.31
C TYR A 262 -1.62 -35.58 -30.27
N LEU A 263 -1.54 -35.92 -31.56
CA LEU A 263 -2.27 -35.22 -32.60
C LEU A 263 -3.75 -35.59 -32.57
N THR A 264 -4.62 -34.58 -32.68
CA THR A 264 -6.07 -34.77 -32.67
C THR A 264 -6.53 -35.48 -33.94
N VAL A 265 -6.62 -36.80 -33.89
CA VAL A 265 -6.93 -37.65 -35.07
C VAL A 265 -8.26 -37.30 -35.72
N ASP A 266 -9.26 -36.88 -34.93
CA ASP A 266 -10.58 -36.49 -35.44
C ASP A 266 -10.53 -35.30 -36.40
N PHE A 267 -9.58 -34.38 -36.21
CA PHE A 267 -9.35 -33.27 -37.15
C PHE A 267 -8.99 -33.80 -38.54
N PHE A 268 -8.03 -34.73 -38.61
CA PHE A 268 -7.56 -35.27 -39.89
C PHE A 268 -8.60 -36.15 -40.58
N ARG A 269 -9.49 -36.81 -39.83
CA ARG A 269 -10.62 -37.58 -40.39
C ARG A 269 -11.66 -36.71 -41.09
N LYS A 270 -11.78 -35.44 -40.69
CA LYS A 270 -12.73 -34.47 -41.24
C LYS A 270 -12.19 -33.66 -42.42
N LEU A 271 -10.91 -33.79 -42.75
CA LEU A 271 -10.34 -33.14 -43.93
C LEU A 271 -11.03 -33.69 -45.19
N PRO A 272 -11.38 -32.84 -46.17
CA PRO A 272 -12.00 -33.29 -47.41
C PRO A 272 -11.16 -34.38 -48.07
N GLN A 273 -11.66 -35.62 -48.09
CA GLN A 273 -11.15 -36.65 -48.98
C GLN A 273 -11.73 -36.36 -50.36
N GLU A 274 -11.00 -35.62 -51.19
CA GLU A 274 -11.19 -35.73 -52.63
C GLU A 274 -10.74 -37.13 -53.04
N VAL A 275 -11.67 -38.09 -52.99
CA VAL A 275 -11.54 -39.32 -53.75
C VAL A 275 -11.57 -38.88 -55.20
N GLU A 276 -10.42 -38.94 -55.88
CA GLU A 276 -10.36 -38.93 -57.34
C GLU A 276 -11.17 -40.12 -57.87
N LYS A 277 -12.49 -39.95 -57.97
CA LYS A 277 -13.37 -40.84 -58.73
C LYS A 277 -13.04 -40.63 -60.20
N GLY A 278 -12.00 -41.30 -60.69
CA GLY A 278 -11.75 -41.45 -62.12
C GLY A 278 -10.31 -41.48 -62.62
N ALA A 279 -9.27 -41.45 -61.78
CA ALA A 279 -7.89 -41.39 -62.27
C ALA A 279 -7.23 -42.77 -62.44
N ASN A 280 -6.61 -42.99 -63.60
CA ASN A 280 -5.84 -44.20 -63.95
C ASN A 280 -4.75 -44.52 -62.90
N PRO A 281 -4.60 -45.79 -62.46
CA PRO A 281 -3.65 -46.17 -61.41
C PRO A 281 -2.17 -45.86 -61.77
N ALA A 282 -1.83 -45.77 -63.06
CA ALA A 282 -0.49 -45.43 -63.53
C ALA A 282 -0.16 -43.91 -63.51
N ALA A 283 -1.16 -43.03 -63.44
CA ALA A 283 -0.96 -41.57 -63.32
C ALA A 283 -0.72 -41.14 -61.86
N THR A 284 -1.17 -41.97 -60.90
CA THR A 284 -1.12 -41.66 -59.47
C THR A 284 0.30 -41.58 -58.88
N THR A 285 1.32 -42.14 -59.53
CA THR A 285 2.72 -42.09 -59.05
C THR A 285 3.43 -40.79 -59.41
N ILE A 286 3.07 -40.14 -60.53
CA ILE A 286 3.72 -38.90 -60.99
C ILE A 286 3.12 -37.68 -60.26
N ASP A 287 1.82 -37.71 -59.94
CA ASP A 287 1.14 -36.59 -59.27
C ASP A 287 1.40 -36.54 -57.74
N ARG A 288 1.88 -37.65 -57.14
CA ARG A 288 2.23 -37.73 -55.71
C ARG A 288 3.44 -36.88 -55.31
N TYR A 289 4.28 -36.48 -56.27
CA TYR A 289 5.39 -35.54 -56.06
C TYR A 289 5.15 -34.19 -56.73
N ALA A 290 3.95 -33.98 -57.27
CA ALA A 290 3.59 -32.69 -57.84
C ALA A 290 3.54 -31.62 -56.75
N GLU A 291 3.81 -30.38 -57.16
CA GLU A 291 3.77 -29.21 -56.28
C GLU A 291 2.41 -29.08 -55.54
N GLY A 292 1.32 -29.56 -56.16
CA GLY A 292 -0.01 -29.62 -55.56
C GLY A 292 -0.09 -30.49 -54.30
N HIS A 293 0.66 -31.60 -54.22
CA HIS A 293 0.67 -32.47 -53.03
C HIS A 293 1.27 -31.73 -51.82
N PHE A 294 2.46 -31.16 -51.96
CA PHE A 294 3.11 -30.39 -50.88
C PHE A 294 2.31 -29.17 -50.46
N ARG A 295 1.64 -28.50 -51.41
CA ARG A 295 0.74 -27.38 -51.11
C ARG A 295 -0.45 -27.82 -50.23
N ARG A 296 -1.03 -29.00 -50.52
CA ARG A 296 -2.10 -29.60 -49.71
C ARG A 296 -1.63 -29.96 -48.31
N ILE A 297 -0.43 -30.54 -48.17
CA ILE A 297 0.19 -30.83 -46.87
C ILE A 297 0.33 -29.53 -46.06
N GLY A 298 0.93 -28.50 -46.66
CA GLY A 298 1.12 -27.20 -45.99
C GLY A 298 -0.20 -26.58 -45.54
N SER A 299 -1.24 -26.63 -46.38
CA SER A 299 -2.58 -26.14 -46.03
C SER A 299 -3.21 -26.91 -44.88
N ASN A 300 -3.12 -28.24 -44.88
CA ASN A 300 -3.67 -29.09 -43.82
C ASN A 300 -2.97 -28.84 -42.47
N VAL A 301 -1.64 -28.75 -42.49
CA VAL A 301 -0.84 -28.43 -41.30
C VAL A 301 -1.16 -27.02 -40.80
N SER A 302 -1.31 -26.04 -41.69
CA SER A 302 -1.71 -24.67 -41.32
C SER A 302 -3.07 -24.64 -40.60
N SER A 303 -4.07 -25.35 -41.13
CA SER A 303 -5.39 -25.46 -40.49
C SER A 303 -5.31 -26.15 -39.12
N TYR A 304 -4.50 -27.21 -38.98
CA TYR A 304 -4.31 -27.89 -37.69
C TYR A 304 -3.63 -26.98 -36.66
N VAL A 305 -2.55 -26.30 -37.05
CA VAL A 305 -1.82 -25.37 -36.20
C VAL A 305 -2.71 -24.19 -35.78
N SER A 306 -3.60 -23.73 -36.66
CA SER A 306 -4.57 -22.68 -36.34
C SER A 306 -5.57 -23.13 -35.27
N MET A 307 -6.10 -24.36 -35.39
CA MET A 307 -6.97 -24.95 -34.36
C MET A 307 -6.24 -25.07 -33.01
N VAL A 308 -5.00 -25.56 -33.00
CA VAL A 308 -4.20 -25.64 -31.77
C VAL A 308 -3.93 -24.24 -31.21
N SER A 309 -3.66 -23.24 -32.05
CA SER A 309 -3.47 -21.85 -31.63
C SER A 309 -4.72 -21.30 -30.93
N GLU A 310 -5.92 -21.62 -31.40
CA GLU A 310 -7.18 -21.21 -30.76
C GLU A 310 -7.36 -21.88 -29.39
N THR A 311 -7.04 -23.17 -29.28
CA THR A 311 -7.04 -23.90 -28.00
C THR A 311 -6.05 -23.28 -27.01
N LEU A 312 -4.79 -23.08 -27.43
CA LEU A 312 -3.73 -22.53 -26.59
C LEU A 312 -4.03 -21.09 -26.15
N ARG A 313 -4.66 -20.27 -27.01
CA ARG A 313 -5.11 -18.93 -26.66
C ARG A 313 -6.08 -18.93 -25.47
N ILE A 314 -6.82 -20.01 -25.26
CA ILE A 314 -7.78 -20.16 -24.16
C ILE A 314 -7.13 -20.85 -22.94
N THR A 315 -6.30 -21.88 -23.15
CA THR A 315 -5.74 -22.68 -22.06
C THR A 315 -4.54 -22.04 -21.38
N ILE A 316 -3.70 -21.29 -22.11
CA ILE A 316 -2.54 -20.58 -21.54
C ILE A 316 -2.98 -19.58 -20.47
N PRO A 317 -3.92 -18.64 -20.72
CA PRO A 317 -4.39 -17.73 -19.67
C PRO A 317 -4.93 -18.46 -18.43
N LYS A 318 -5.67 -19.56 -18.62
CA LYS A 318 -6.20 -20.35 -17.50
C LYS A 318 -5.08 -20.93 -16.64
N ALA A 319 -4.02 -21.47 -17.25
CA ALA A 319 -2.86 -21.99 -16.52
C ALA A 319 -2.11 -20.88 -15.79
N VAL A 320 -1.88 -19.74 -16.44
CA VAL A 320 -1.21 -18.58 -15.82
C VAL A 320 -2.00 -18.03 -14.64
N VAL A 321 -3.31 -17.85 -14.80
CA VAL A 321 -4.19 -17.39 -13.72
C VAL A 321 -4.21 -18.37 -12.57
N HIS A 322 -4.31 -19.67 -12.86
CA HIS A 322 -4.36 -20.70 -11.82
C HIS A 322 -3.04 -20.77 -11.03
N CYS A 323 -1.91 -20.84 -11.71
CA CYS A 323 -0.60 -21.06 -11.07
C CYS A 323 0.03 -19.79 -10.50
N GLN A 324 -0.30 -18.60 -11.02
CA GLN A 324 0.29 -17.34 -10.55
C GLN A 324 -0.71 -16.44 -9.85
N VAL A 325 -1.76 -16.02 -10.55
CA VAL A 325 -2.66 -14.95 -10.05
C VAL A 325 -3.43 -15.42 -8.83
N LYS A 326 -4.01 -16.62 -8.91
CA LYS A 326 -4.76 -17.23 -7.80
C LYS A 326 -3.85 -17.58 -6.64
N GLU A 327 -2.68 -18.17 -6.91
CA GLU A 327 -1.70 -18.50 -5.87
C GLU A 327 -1.17 -17.24 -5.17
N ALA A 328 -0.84 -16.18 -5.91
CA ALA A 328 -0.44 -14.90 -5.34
C ALA A 328 -1.53 -14.34 -4.42
N LYS A 329 -2.81 -14.42 -4.83
CA LYS A 329 -3.95 -13.97 -4.01
C LYS A 329 -4.13 -14.79 -2.73
N GLN A 330 -3.88 -16.10 -2.76
CA GLN A 330 -4.22 -17.01 -1.67
C GLN A 330 -3.05 -17.26 -0.71
N CYS A 331 -1.83 -17.25 -1.21
CA CYS A 331 -0.68 -17.83 -0.51
C CYS A 331 0.33 -16.78 -0.01
N LEU A 332 0.32 -15.54 -0.52
CA LEU A 332 1.29 -14.50 -0.10
C LEU A 332 1.26 -14.25 1.41
N LEU A 333 0.07 -14.09 2.00
CA LEU A 333 -0.08 -13.88 3.44
C LEU A 333 0.48 -15.03 4.27
N ASN A 334 0.19 -16.28 3.86
CA ASN A 334 0.73 -17.47 4.52
C ASN A 334 2.25 -17.54 4.42
N TYR A 335 2.81 -17.10 3.29
CA TYR A 335 4.26 -17.01 3.11
C TYR A 335 4.88 -16.00 4.07
N PHE A 336 4.26 -14.83 4.25
CA PHE A 336 4.71 -13.84 5.24
C PHE A 336 4.68 -14.42 6.65
N TYR A 337 3.57 -15.05 7.04
CA TYR A 337 3.47 -15.67 8.37
C TYR A 337 4.54 -16.75 8.59
N THR A 338 4.83 -17.56 7.57
CA THR A 338 5.88 -18.59 7.65
C THR A 338 7.27 -17.96 7.80
N GLN A 339 7.54 -16.85 7.13
CA GLN A 339 8.82 -16.14 7.23
C GLN A 339 8.96 -15.39 8.56
N ILE A 340 7.90 -14.75 9.03
CA ILE A 340 7.88 -14.01 10.31
C ILE A 340 7.92 -14.99 11.49
N GLY A 341 7.24 -16.13 11.41
CA GLY A 341 7.24 -17.15 12.46
C GLY A 341 8.61 -17.79 12.71
N LYS A 342 9.56 -17.64 11.78
CA LYS A 342 10.96 -18.06 11.97
C LYS A 342 11.82 -17.01 12.69
N LYS A 343 11.30 -15.81 12.92
CA LYS A 343 12.04 -14.69 13.51
C LYS A 343 11.89 -14.67 15.03
N GLU A 344 12.98 -14.38 15.72
CA GLU A 344 13.03 -14.23 17.17
C GLU A 344 12.91 -12.75 17.60
N GLY A 345 12.71 -12.50 18.91
CA GLY A 345 12.41 -11.17 19.45
C GLY A 345 13.33 -10.04 18.96
N LYS A 346 14.65 -10.25 18.87
CA LYS A 346 15.57 -9.23 18.34
C LYS A 346 15.30 -8.88 16.88
N GLN A 347 14.99 -9.89 16.06
CA GLN A 347 14.69 -9.70 14.65
C GLN A 347 13.30 -9.10 14.42
N LEU A 348 12.36 -9.30 15.35
CA LEU A 348 11.05 -8.64 15.30
C LEU A 348 11.18 -7.14 15.59
N VAL A 349 12.04 -6.76 16.53
CA VAL A 349 12.36 -5.34 16.81
C VAL A 349 13.00 -4.68 15.59
N GLU A 350 13.95 -5.35 14.94
CA GLU A 350 14.59 -4.84 13.72
C GLU A 350 13.60 -4.60 12.56
N LEU A 351 12.52 -5.39 12.48
CA LEU A 351 11.48 -5.18 11.47
C LEU A 351 10.60 -3.96 11.76
N LEU A 352 10.40 -3.63 13.03
CA LEU A 352 9.61 -2.48 13.48
C LEU A 352 10.51 -1.26 13.72
N ASP A 353 11.56 -1.11 12.93
CA ASP A 353 12.44 0.04 12.98
C ASP A 353 11.68 1.29 12.51
N GLU A 354 11.57 2.27 13.40
CA GLU A 354 11.01 3.58 13.06
C GLU A 354 12.13 4.57 12.83
N ASP A 355 11.89 5.56 11.97
CA ASP A 355 12.75 6.73 11.87
C ASP A 355 12.92 7.36 13.27
N PRO A 356 14.15 7.49 13.80
CA PRO A 356 14.40 8.12 15.08
C PRO A 356 13.76 9.51 15.21
N ALA A 357 13.70 10.27 14.11
CA ALA A 357 13.05 11.59 14.10
C ALA A 357 11.53 11.48 14.29
N LEU A 358 10.88 10.46 13.73
CA LEU A 358 9.45 10.19 13.96
C LEU A 358 9.19 9.76 15.41
N MET A 359 10.07 8.92 15.97
CA MET A 359 9.96 8.49 17.36
C MET A 359 10.11 9.66 18.34
N GLU A 360 11.09 10.54 18.12
CA GLU A 360 11.31 11.75 18.92
C GLU A 360 10.12 12.71 18.82
N ARG A 361 9.63 12.97 17.60
CA ARG A 361 8.42 13.79 17.39
C ARG A 361 7.21 13.21 18.11
N ARG A 362 7.02 11.88 18.09
CA ARG A 362 5.91 11.23 18.82
C ARG A 362 6.04 11.41 20.32
N LEU A 363 7.24 11.25 20.88
CA LEU A 363 7.51 11.45 22.30
C LEU A 363 7.24 12.90 22.72
N GLU A 364 7.69 13.87 21.92
CA GLU A 364 7.43 15.29 22.18
C GLU A 364 5.93 15.62 22.10
N CYS A 365 5.23 15.11 21.08
CA CYS A 365 3.80 15.27 20.91
C CYS A 365 3.02 14.69 22.11
N ALA A 366 3.36 13.46 22.53
CA ALA A 366 2.74 12.81 23.68
C ALA A 366 2.96 13.60 24.98
N LYS A 367 4.18 14.09 25.21
CA LYS A 367 4.51 14.92 26.38
C LYS A 367 3.72 16.23 26.39
N ARG A 368 3.61 16.90 25.23
CA ARG A 368 2.81 18.14 25.10
C ARG A 368 1.33 17.87 25.34
N LEU A 369 0.81 16.76 24.81
CA LEU A 369 -0.57 16.36 25.00
C LEU A 369 -0.89 16.10 26.48
N GLU A 370 -0.01 15.41 27.19
CA GLU A 370 -0.14 15.19 28.63
C GLU A 370 -0.16 16.51 29.43
N LEU A 371 0.72 17.45 29.09
CA LEU A 371 0.74 18.77 29.73
C LEU A 371 -0.56 19.55 29.49
N TYR A 372 -1.09 19.54 28.26
CA TYR A 372 -2.36 20.22 27.97
C TYR A 372 -3.56 19.54 28.65
N LYS A 373 -3.56 18.20 28.74
CA LYS A 373 -4.59 17.46 29.49
C LYS A 373 -4.54 17.79 30.99
N SER A 374 -3.35 17.81 31.58
CA SER A 374 -3.16 18.26 32.97
C SER A 374 -3.64 19.70 33.18
N ALA A 375 -3.29 20.61 32.27
CA ALA A 375 -3.72 22.01 32.36
C ALA A 375 -5.25 22.17 32.23
N ARG A 376 -5.89 21.37 31.37
CA ARG A 376 -7.36 21.33 31.26
C ARG A 376 -7.98 20.85 32.57
N ASP A 377 -7.49 19.75 33.12
CA ASP A 377 -8.02 19.16 34.35
C ASP A 377 -7.83 20.11 35.56
N GLU A 378 -6.71 20.84 35.62
CA GLU A 378 -6.49 21.91 36.60
C GLU A 378 -7.50 23.06 36.45
N ILE A 379 -7.74 23.55 35.23
CA ILE A 379 -8.71 24.63 34.99
C ILE A 379 -10.14 24.18 35.33
N ASP A 380 -10.51 22.95 34.95
CA ASP A 380 -11.81 22.38 35.26
C ASP A 380 -11.99 22.24 36.78
N SER A 381 -10.96 21.79 37.50
CA SER A 381 -11.02 21.69 38.97
C SER A 381 -11.33 23.03 39.65
N VAL A 382 -10.86 24.15 39.09
CA VAL A 382 -11.11 25.51 39.59
C VAL A 382 -12.47 26.05 39.13
N ALA A 383 -12.95 25.63 37.96
CA ALA A 383 -14.24 26.05 37.41
C ALA A 383 -15.43 25.48 38.21
N TRP A 384 -15.28 24.30 38.80
CA TRP A 384 -16.32 23.59 39.59
C TRP A 384 -16.30 23.91 41.09
N VAL A 385 -15.32 24.66 41.59
CA VAL A 385 -15.37 25.24 42.95
C VAL A 385 -16.20 26.52 42.89
N ARG A 386 -17.53 26.35 42.88
CA ARG A 386 -18.52 27.40 43.09
C ARG A 386 -19.63 26.95 44.02
#